data_AF-A0A2V9HTG1-F1
#
_entry.id   AF-A0A2V9HTG1-F1
#
_cell.length_a   1.000
_cell.length_b   1.000
_cell.length_c   1.000
_cell.angle_alpha   90.00
_cell.angle_beta   90.00
_cell.angle_gamma   90.00
#
_symmetry.space_group_name_H-M   'P 1'
#
loop_
_entity.id
_entity.type
_entity.pdbx_description
1 polymer ?
#
loop_
_entity_poly.entity_id
_entity_poly.type
_entity_poly.pdbx_seq_one_letter_code
_entity_poly.pdbx_strand_id
1 'polypeptide(L)'
;MRDESTKQAAQEYLAAKLTEEEQIYEEKHNMALAVARAPLVWKSVKDAIFEKCAEWNAVTQEETLICKETAIGDLRIWCAARSKQMTVHYDSKKLLITVKNTGRLEHEKDVILHIEGYRTGADRADRDVHLVRNEQAVNIDMLIVGELRVLTGMSRQRNA
;
A
#
# COMPACT_ATOMS: atom_id res chain seq x y z
N MET A 1 -51.27 -9.52 -14.22
CA MET A 1 -50.27 -10.54 -13.77
C MET A 1 -49.04 -10.65 -14.68
N ARG A 2 -49.14 -10.84 -16.02
CA ARG A 2 -47.93 -10.79 -16.90
C ARG A 2 -47.30 -9.39 -17.02
N ASP A 3 -48.13 -8.36 -17.10
CA ASP A 3 -47.69 -6.98 -17.35
C ASP A 3 -46.92 -6.36 -16.16
N GLU A 4 -47.23 -6.75 -14.92
CA GLU A 4 -46.51 -6.30 -13.72
C GLU A 4 -45.15 -6.98 -13.58
N SER A 5 -45.06 -8.28 -13.90
CA SER A 5 -43.79 -9.02 -13.91
C SER A 5 -42.82 -8.46 -14.95
N THR A 6 -43.31 -8.08 -16.14
CA THR A 6 -42.47 -7.45 -17.18
C THR A 6 -42.01 -6.04 -16.77
N LYS A 7 -42.87 -5.25 -16.12
CA LYS A 7 -42.49 -3.93 -15.58
C LYS A 7 -41.45 -4.04 -14.47
N GLN A 8 -41.60 -4.99 -13.55
CA GLN A 8 -40.65 -5.24 -12.49
C GLN A 8 -39.28 -5.69 -13.05
N ALA A 9 -39.26 -6.63 -14.00
CA ALA A 9 -38.02 -7.08 -14.64
C ALA A 9 -37.31 -5.94 -15.40
N ALA A 10 -38.07 -5.04 -16.05
CA ALA A 10 -37.50 -3.86 -16.70
C ALA A 10 -36.91 -2.86 -15.70
N GLN A 11 -37.57 -2.66 -14.54
CA GLN A 11 -37.05 -1.80 -13.47
C GLN A 11 -35.78 -2.37 -12.84
N GLU A 12 -35.74 -3.67 -12.56
CA GLU A 12 -34.56 -4.36 -12.04
C GLU A 12 -33.39 -4.32 -13.02
N TYR A 13 -33.65 -4.52 -14.32
CA TYR A 13 -32.65 -4.39 -15.37
C TYR A 13 -32.08 -2.97 -15.46
N LEU A 14 -32.94 -1.95 -15.43
CA LEU A 14 -32.53 -0.54 -15.44
C LEU A 14 -31.71 -0.18 -14.19
N ALA A 15 -32.13 -0.62 -13.01
CA ALA A 15 -31.41 -0.40 -11.76
C ALA A 15 -30.02 -1.06 -11.79
N ALA A 16 -29.93 -2.29 -12.29
CA ALA A 16 -28.66 -2.98 -12.46
C ALA A 16 -27.73 -2.24 -13.43
N LYS A 17 -28.26 -1.75 -14.56
CA LYS A 17 -27.48 -0.97 -15.54
C LYS A 17 -26.96 0.34 -14.98
N LEU A 18 -27.80 1.09 -14.25
CA LEU A 18 -27.38 2.33 -13.59
C LEU A 18 -26.28 2.06 -12.55
N THR A 19 -26.37 0.94 -11.82
CA THR A 19 -25.35 0.54 -10.84
C THR A 19 -24.02 0.19 -11.52
N GLU A 20 -24.06 -0.55 -12.63
CA GLU A 20 -22.87 -0.92 -13.41
C GLU A 20 -22.19 0.31 -14.01
N GLU A 21 -22.96 1.23 -14.59
CA GLU A 21 -22.43 2.50 -15.11
C GLU A 21 -21.80 3.36 -14.01
N GLU A 22 -22.39 3.38 -12.82
CA GLU A 22 -21.83 4.09 -11.67
C GLU A 22 -20.53 3.44 -11.17
N GLN A 23 -20.45 2.10 -11.13
CA GLN A 23 -19.22 1.39 -10.79
C GLN A 23 -18.08 1.70 -11.77
N ILE A 24 -18.36 1.64 -13.08
CA ILE A 24 -17.38 1.97 -14.13
C ILE A 24 -16.92 3.43 -14.00
N TYR A 25 -17.85 4.34 -13.71
CA TYR A 25 -17.52 5.76 -13.47
C TYR A 25 -16.59 5.91 -12.27
N GLU A 26 -16.93 5.28 -11.14
CA GLU A 26 -16.17 5.33 -9.90
C GLU A 26 -14.76 4.74 -10.08
N GLU A 27 -14.64 3.55 -10.69
CA GLU A 27 -13.37 2.90 -10.98
C GLU A 27 -12.46 3.78 -11.86
N LYS A 28 -13.02 4.38 -12.91
CA LYS A 28 -12.26 5.26 -13.82
C LYS A 28 -11.71 6.49 -13.08
N HIS A 29 -12.51 7.12 -12.23
CA HIS A 29 -12.07 8.31 -11.47
C HIS A 29 -11.08 7.95 -10.38
N ASN A 30 -11.30 6.83 -9.69
CA ASN A 30 -10.38 6.30 -8.69
C ASN A 30 -9.02 5.96 -9.29
N MET A 31 -9.00 5.27 -10.44
CA MET A 31 -7.77 4.95 -11.16
C MET A 31 -7.04 6.22 -11.62
N ALA A 32 -7.75 7.18 -12.21
CA ALA A 32 -7.15 8.45 -12.64
C ALA A 32 -6.52 9.22 -11.47
N LEU A 33 -7.22 9.25 -10.32
CA LEU A 33 -6.70 9.88 -9.11
C LEU A 33 -5.48 9.14 -8.54
N ALA A 34 -5.53 7.81 -8.51
CA ALA A 34 -4.41 6.97 -8.07
C ALA A 34 -3.15 7.26 -8.91
N VAL A 35 -3.28 7.30 -10.24
CA VAL A 35 -2.18 7.67 -11.14
C VAL A 35 -1.66 9.07 -10.83
N ALA A 36 -2.54 10.06 -10.68
CA ALA A 36 -2.15 11.44 -10.46
C ALA A 36 -1.45 11.66 -9.11
N ARG A 37 -1.88 10.96 -8.06
CA ARG A 37 -1.33 11.11 -6.70
C ARG A 37 -0.27 10.09 -6.33
N ALA A 38 -0.01 9.06 -7.15
CA ALA A 38 0.99 8.04 -6.84
C ALA A 38 2.39 8.59 -6.55
N PRO A 39 2.91 9.64 -7.22
CA PRO A 39 4.19 10.24 -6.85
C PRO A 39 4.20 10.85 -5.43
N LEU A 40 3.08 11.43 -5.00
CA LEU A 40 2.93 11.97 -3.65
C LEU A 40 2.91 10.84 -2.63
N VAL A 41 2.13 9.78 -2.89
CA VAL A 41 2.10 8.58 -2.04
C VAL A 41 3.50 7.97 -1.91
N TRP A 42 4.22 7.83 -3.03
CA TRP A 42 5.58 7.32 -3.00
C TRP A 42 6.50 8.20 -2.15
N LYS A 43 6.43 9.53 -2.29
CA LYS A 43 7.18 10.45 -1.45
C LYS A 43 6.88 10.23 0.03
N SER A 44 5.61 10.14 0.42
CA SER A 44 5.22 9.87 1.81
C SER A 44 5.77 8.54 2.33
N VAL A 45 5.80 7.48 1.50
CA VAL A 45 6.44 6.21 1.88
C VAL A 45 7.93 6.38 2.10
N LYS A 46 8.63 7.14 1.24
CA LYS A 46 10.05 7.40 1.42
C LYS A 46 10.33 8.17 2.71
N ASP A 47 9.58 9.23 2.94
CA ASP A 47 9.70 10.08 4.12
C ASP A 47 9.48 9.25 5.40
N ALA A 48 8.43 8.42 5.43
CA ALA A 48 8.15 7.52 6.54
C ALA A 48 9.30 6.51 6.78
N ILE A 49 9.88 5.94 5.73
CA ILE A 49 11.03 5.02 5.88
C ILE A 49 12.23 5.72 6.49
N PHE A 50 12.60 6.90 5.97
CA PHE A 50 13.73 7.65 6.53
C PHE A 50 13.48 8.06 7.98
N GLU A 51 12.27 8.53 8.30
CA GLU A 51 11.88 8.86 9.66
C GLU A 51 12.00 7.64 10.59
N LYS A 52 11.40 6.50 10.23
CA LYS A 52 11.41 5.31 11.08
C LYS A 52 12.79 4.67 11.20
N CYS A 53 13.64 4.78 10.18
CA CYS A 53 15.04 4.39 10.30
C CYS A 53 15.80 5.26 11.31
N ALA A 54 15.61 6.59 11.25
CA ALA A 54 16.27 7.52 12.15
C ALA A 54 15.77 7.33 13.59
N GLU A 55 14.46 7.19 13.77
CA GLU A 55 13.82 6.90 15.06
C GLU A 55 14.34 5.59 15.65
N TRP A 56 14.46 4.54 14.84
CA TRP A 56 15.03 3.25 15.26
C TRP A 56 16.46 3.41 15.78
N ASN A 57 17.36 4.03 15.00
CA ASN A 57 18.75 4.22 15.40
C ASN A 57 18.88 5.06 16.67
N ALA A 58 18.03 6.08 16.83
CA ALA A 58 18.01 6.90 18.04
C ALA A 58 17.60 6.08 19.28
N VAL A 59 16.62 5.18 19.14
CA VAL A 59 16.15 4.30 20.22
C VAL A 59 17.19 3.23 20.55
N THR A 60 17.84 2.64 19.55
CA THR A 60 18.83 1.57 19.78
C THR A 60 20.21 2.10 20.19
N GLN A 61 20.50 3.40 20.02
CA GLN A 61 21.81 4.03 20.23
C GLN A 61 22.99 3.42 19.45
N GLU A 62 22.66 2.50 18.56
CA GLU A 62 23.54 1.83 17.63
C GLU A 62 23.01 2.23 16.25
N GLU A 63 23.86 2.80 15.38
CA GLU A 63 23.54 3.12 13.98
C GLU A 63 23.38 1.84 13.14
N THR A 64 22.47 0.97 13.58
CA THR A 64 22.28 -0.38 13.04
C THR A 64 21.66 -0.35 11.66
N LEU A 65 20.83 0.66 11.36
CA LEU A 65 20.14 0.80 10.10
C LEU A 65 20.75 1.91 9.24
N ILE A 66 21.14 1.55 8.02
CA ILE A 66 21.55 2.51 6.99
C ILE A 66 20.47 2.53 5.91
N CYS A 67 19.76 3.66 5.80
CA CYS A 67 18.67 3.84 4.84
C CYS A 67 19.11 4.82 3.75
N LYS A 68 19.03 4.40 2.49
CA LYS A 68 19.50 5.19 1.33
C LYS A 68 18.56 5.05 0.15
N GLU A 69 18.39 6.15 -0.58
CA GLU A 69 17.79 6.13 -1.92
C GLU A 69 18.85 5.73 -2.95
N THR A 70 18.46 4.86 -3.86
CA THR A 70 19.29 4.40 -4.98
C THR A 70 19.19 5.36 -6.14
N ALA A 71 20.11 5.27 -7.10
CA ALA A 71 20.13 6.13 -8.28
C ALA A 71 18.85 6.04 -9.15
N ILE A 72 18.10 4.93 -9.04
CA ILE A 72 16.84 4.70 -9.78
C ILE A 72 15.60 5.07 -8.95
N GLY A 73 15.77 5.63 -7.75
CA GLY A 73 14.67 6.09 -6.88
C GLY A 73 14.12 5.04 -5.91
N ASP A 74 14.56 3.78 -6.00
CA ASP A 74 14.23 2.74 -5.02
C ASP A 74 14.94 3.00 -3.68
N LEU A 75 14.37 2.48 -2.59
CA LEU A 75 15.00 2.55 -1.28
C LEU A 75 15.70 1.24 -0.91
N ARG A 76 16.85 1.37 -0.26
CA ARG A 76 17.61 0.27 0.32
C ARG A 76 17.90 0.56 1.79
N ILE A 77 17.55 -0.41 2.63
CA ILE A 77 17.78 -0.38 4.07
C ILE A 77 18.72 -1.54 4.40
N TRP A 78 19.86 -1.25 5.00
CA TRP A 78 20.83 -2.25 5.43
C TRP A 78 20.86 -2.32 6.95
N CYS A 79 20.81 -3.53 7.50
CA CYS A 79 21.01 -3.79 8.91
C CYS A 79 22.44 -4.31 9.13
N ALA A 80 23.32 -3.45 9.65
CA ALA A 80 24.73 -3.77 9.88
C ALA A 80 24.92 -4.93 10.87
N ALA A 81 24.08 -4.99 11.92
CA ALA A 81 24.16 -6.00 12.96
C ALA A 81 23.86 -7.43 12.47
N ARG A 82 23.15 -7.58 11.33
CA ARG A 82 22.69 -8.90 10.83
C ARG A 82 23.16 -9.21 9.41
N SER A 83 23.85 -8.28 8.74
CA SER A 83 24.18 -8.38 7.31
C SER A 83 22.95 -8.68 6.44
N LYS A 84 21.79 -8.12 6.82
CA LYS A 84 20.51 -8.28 6.11
C LYS A 84 20.10 -6.98 5.44
N GLN A 85 19.27 -7.10 4.40
CA GLN A 85 18.82 -5.98 3.60
C GLN A 85 17.31 -6.00 3.41
N MET A 86 16.72 -4.81 3.37
CA MET A 86 15.38 -4.58 2.85
C MET A 86 15.47 -3.63 1.65
N THR A 87 14.65 -3.88 0.63
CA THR A 87 14.51 -3.04 -0.57
C THR A 87 13.06 -2.68 -0.76
N VAL A 88 12.79 -1.40 -1.04
CA VAL A 88 11.44 -0.92 -1.35
C VAL A 88 11.47 -0.34 -2.77
N HIS A 89 10.71 -0.97 -3.66
CA HIS A 89 10.61 -0.62 -5.07
C HIS A 89 9.24 -0.05 -5.39
N TYR A 90 9.20 1.02 -6.19
CA TYR A 90 7.96 1.61 -6.68
C TYR A 90 7.85 1.44 -8.20
N ASP A 91 6.82 0.72 -8.64
CA ASP A 91 6.45 0.58 -10.06
C ASP A 91 5.26 1.50 -10.35
N SER A 92 5.57 2.66 -10.93
CA SER A 92 4.58 3.69 -11.27
C SER A 92 3.59 3.27 -12.34
N LYS A 93 3.96 2.33 -13.22
CA LYS A 93 3.08 1.84 -14.28
C LYS A 93 2.01 0.92 -13.72
N LYS A 94 2.34 0.17 -12.69
CA LYS A 94 1.42 -0.77 -12.02
C LYS A 94 0.83 -0.22 -10.73
N LEU A 95 1.19 1.01 -10.34
CA LEU A 95 0.75 1.66 -9.10
C LEU A 95 0.99 0.77 -7.87
N LEU A 96 2.15 0.11 -7.83
CA LEU A 96 2.49 -0.81 -6.75
C LEU A 96 3.80 -0.44 -6.08
N ILE A 97 3.87 -0.75 -4.79
CA ILE A 97 5.09 -0.69 -3.98
C ILE A 97 5.39 -2.12 -3.51
N THR A 98 6.60 -2.58 -3.78
CA THR A 98 7.09 -3.89 -3.35
C THR A 98 8.14 -3.72 -2.27
N VAL A 99 7.93 -4.30 -1.10
CA VAL A 99 8.93 -4.39 -0.03
C VAL A 99 9.46 -5.82 0.02
N LYS A 100 10.74 -5.98 -0.30
CA LYS A 100 11.48 -7.24 -0.14
C LYS A 100 12.38 -7.13 1.07
N ASN A 101 12.29 -8.10 1.97
CA ASN A 101 13.00 -8.06 3.24
C ASN A 101 13.70 -9.39 3.48
N THR A 102 15.03 -9.42 3.40
CA THR A 102 15.83 -10.64 3.65
C THR A 102 15.84 -11.05 5.14
N GLY A 103 15.22 -10.23 6.01
CA GLY A 103 14.83 -10.58 7.36
C GLY A 103 13.89 -11.78 7.44
N ARG A 104 12.99 -11.90 6.44
CA ARG A 104 11.91 -12.89 6.38
C ARG A 104 12.43 -14.31 6.14
N LEU A 105 11.64 -15.30 6.55
CA LEU A 105 11.90 -16.71 6.25
C LEU A 105 11.65 -16.96 4.76
N GLU A 106 12.34 -17.94 4.15
CA GLU A 106 12.31 -18.19 2.69
C GLU A 106 10.90 -18.45 2.12
N HIS A 107 9.95 -18.90 2.94
CA HIS A 107 8.57 -19.16 2.53
C HIS A 107 7.62 -17.97 2.70
N GLU A 108 8.05 -16.89 3.36
CA GLU A 108 7.24 -15.69 3.52
C GLU A 108 7.32 -14.84 2.25
N LYS A 109 6.17 -14.48 1.70
CA LYS A 109 6.07 -13.63 0.52
C LYS A 109 6.50 -12.19 0.82
N ASP A 110 7.02 -11.54 -0.21
CA ASP A 110 7.24 -10.08 -0.23
C ASP A 110 5.94 -9.33 0.06
N VAL A 111 6.06 -8.13 0.63
CA VAL A 111 4.90 -7.25 0.82
C VAL A 111 4.65 -6.49 -0.46
N ILE A 112 3.44 -6.61 -0.99
CA ILE A 112 2.96 -5.87 -2.17
C ILE A 112 1.84 -4.96 -1.71
N LEU A 113 1.98 -3.67 -2.01
CA LEU A 113 0.99 -2.64 -1.73
C LEU A 113 0.50 -2.04 -3.04
N HIS A 114 -0.80 -1.89 -3.20
CA HIS A 114 -1.43 -1.19 -4.32
C HIS A 114 -1.78 0.23 -3.90
N ILE A 115 -1.59 1.19 -4.80
CA ILE A 115 -2.08 2.57 -4.63
C ILE A 115 -3.45 2.62 -5.27
N GLU A 116 -4.48 2.82 -4.45
CA GLU A 116 -5.87 2.86 -4.90
C GLU A 116 -6.49 4.21 -4.56
N GLY A 117 -7.29 4.73 -5.50
CA GLY A 117 -8.15 5.87 -5.25
C GLY A 117 -9.47 5.41 -4.68
N TYR A 118 -10.06 6.20 -3.80
CA TYR A 118 -11.36 5.89 -3.22
C TYR A 118 -12.14 7.17 -2.92
N ARG A 119 -13.45 7.01 -2.77
CA ARG A 119 -14.36 8.09 -2.42
C ARG A 119 -14.42 8.26 -0.91
N THR A 120 -14.24 9.49 -0.43
CA THR A 120 -14.20 9.82 1.00
C THR A 120 -15.48 10.46 1.51
N GLY A 121 -16.35 10.94 0.61
CA GLY A 121 -17.54 11.70 0.98
C GLY A 121 -18.74 11.52 0.05
N ALA A 122 -19.81 12.25 0.36
CA ALA A 122 -21.03 12.24 -0.42
C ALA A 122 -20.89 13.02 -1.74
N ASP A 123 -19.94 13.95 -1.86
CA ASP A 123 -19.62 14.57 -3.15
C ASP A 123 -18.80 13.58 -4.01
N ARG A 124 -19.01 13.61 -5.32
CA ARG A 124 -18.20 12.86 -6.30
C ARG A 124 -16.77 13.39 -6.40
N ALA A 125 -16.54 14.64 -6.01
CA ALA A 125 -15.22 15.26 -5.95
C ALA A 125 -14.42 14.86 -4.70
N ASP A 126 -15.10 14.43 -3.63
CA ASP A 126 -14.47 14.02 -2.37
C ASP A 126 -13.81 12.65 -2.53
N ARG A 127 -12.52 12.68 -2.89
CA ARG A 127 -11.73 11.48 -3.14
C ARG A 127 -10.32 11.63 -2.60
N ASP A 128 -9.74 10.50 -2.22
CA ASP A 128 -8.36 10.41 -1.79
C ASP A 128 -7.70 9.11 -2.28
N VAL A 129 -6.43 8.93 -1.93
CA VAL A 129 -5.65 7.74 -2.24
C VAL A 129 -5.13 7.07 -0.98
N HIS A 130 -5.06 5.76 -1.01
CA HIS A 130 -4.48 4.97 0.07
C HIS A 130 -3.63 3.82 -0.46
N LEU A 131 -2.82 3.24 0.44
CA LEU A 131 -2.13 1.99 0.18
C LEU A 131 -3.01 0.84 0.63
N VAL A 132 -3.15 -0.17 -0.22
CA VAL A 132 -4.00 -1.34 0.02
C VAL A 132 -3.15 -2.60 -0.05
N ARG A 133 -3.42 -3.53 0.86
CA ARG A 133 -2.87 -4.88 0.85
C ARG A 133 -3.98 -5.85 1.21
N ASN A 134 -4.19 -6.87 0.38
CA ASN A 134 -5.26 -7.85 0.58
C ASN A 134 -6.62 -7.17 0.82
N GLU A 135 -6.99 -6.20 -0.02
CA GLU A 135 -8.25 -5.44 0.05
C GLU A 135 -8.43 -4.58 1.31
N GLN A 136 -7.38 -4.40 2.11
CA GLN A 136 -7.41 -3.59 3.33
C GLN A 136 -6.44 -2.40 3.24
N ALA A 137 -6.91 -1.24 3.70
CA ALA A 137 -6.08 -0.04 3.81
C ALA A 137 -4.93 -0.28 4.80
N VAL A 138 -3.74 0.20 4.45
CA VAL A 138 -2.50 -0.02 5.18
C VAL A 138 -2.05 1.26 5.85
N ASN A 139 -1.79 1.18 7.17
CA ASN A 139 -1.03 2.18 7.86
C ASN A 139 0.47 1.98 7.55
N ILE A 140 1.05 2.93 6.81
CA ILE A 140 2.43 2.82 6.34
C ILE A 140 3.43 2.78 7.50
N ASP A 141 3.26 3.61 8.53
CA ASP A 141 4.18 3.68 9.67
C ASP A 141 4.24 2.34 10.41
N MET A 142 3.08 1.76 10.71
CA MET A 142 3.01 0.45 11.36
C MET A 142 3.63 -0.65 10.51
N LEU A 143 3.41 -0.62 9.18
CA LEU A 143 4.01 -1.59 8.27
C LEU A 143 5.54 -1.47 8.28
N ILE A 144 6.08 -0.26 8.10
CA ILE A 144 7.53 -0.02 8.05
C ILE A 144 8.17 -0.43 9.37
N VAL A 145 7.60 -0.07 10.52
CA VAL A 145 8.11 -0.51 11.83
C VAL A 145 8.11 -2.03 11.94
N GLY A 146 7.05 -2.70 11.46
CA GLY A 146 6.98 -4.16 11.40
C GLY A 146 8.10 -4.77 10.57
N GLU A 147 8.37 -4.24 9.38
CA GLU A 147 9.44 -4.71 8.50
C GLU A 147 10.83 -4.46 9.08
N LEU A 148 11.06 -3.30 9.72
CA LEU A 148 12.33 -2.99 10.39
C LEU A 148 12.60 -3.94 11.55
N ARG A 149 11.57 -4.30 12.34
CA ARG A 149 11.69 -5.33 13.39
C ARG A 149 12.08 -6.69 12.83
N VAL A 150 11.46 -7.11 11.73
CA VAL A 150 11.82 -8.37 11.05
C VAL A 150 13.25 -8.32 10.54
N LEU A 151 13.66 -7.20 9.93
CA LEU A 151 15.00 -7.02 9.39
C LEU A 151 16.09 -7.09 10.48
N THR A 152 15.82 -6.53 11.66
CA THR A 152 16.73 -6.55 12.81
C THR A 152 16.68 -7.86 13.62
N GLY A 153 15.74 -8.75 13.31
CA GLY A 153 15.57 -10.02 13.99
C GLY A 153 14.75 -9.94 15.29
N MET A 154 14.06 -8.83 15.52
CA MET A 154 13.03 -8.69 16.55
C MET A 154 11.70 -9.26 16.04
N SER A 155 11.70 -10.50 15.56
CA SER A 155 10.46 -11.22 15.23
C SER A 155 9.70 -11.58 16.52
N ARG A 156 8.37 -11.71 16.44
CA ARG A 156 7.55 -12.26 17.54
C ARG A 156 8.21 -13.55 18.03
N GLN A 157 8.74 -13.55 19.27
CA GLN A 157 9.02 -14.79 19.97
C GLN A 157 7.68 -15.52 20.09
N ARG A 158 7.40 -16.43 19.15
CA ARG A 158 6.56 -17.57 19.48
C ARG A 158 7.43 -18.38 20.43
N ASN A 159 7.17 -18.24 21.73
CA ASN A 159 7.74 -19.11 22.74
C ASN A 159 7.61 -20.55 22.23
N ALA A 160 8.76 -21.21 22.08
CA ALA A 160 8.83 -22.66 21.92
C ALA A 160 8.42 -23.34 23.22
#